data_AF-A0A317J395-F1
#
_entry.id   AF-A0A317J395-F1
#
_cell.length_a   1.000
_cell.length_b   1.000
_cell.length_c   1.000
_cell.angle_alpha   90.00
_cell.angle_beta   90.00
_cell.angle_gamma   90.00
#
_symmetry.space_group_name_H-M   'P 1'
#
loop_
_entity.id
_entity.type
_entity.pdbx_description
1 polymer ?
#
loop_
_entity_poly.entity_id
_entity_poly.type
_entity_poly.pdbx_seq_one_letter_code
_entity_poly.pdbx_strand_id
1 'polypeptide(L)'
;MDLTGYWVALVTEDWRFRMITPRKGDYRSVPMTEQARKIADAWDPAADEASGNQCKAYGAAAIMRMPARFHITWQDDKTLRVESDFGMQTRLFHFDSTAASSGERAWQGFSKAEWQKPGSLKVVTTNMRPGYLRKNGVPYSQDASATEYFDVAPMPGGGQVLLVTTVVDDPQYLVQPFIVSSQFKKEADGSKWDPTPCTAR
;
A
#
# COMPACT_ATOMS: atom_id res chain seq x y z
N MET A 1 3.64 -20.93 -2.69
CA MET A 1 4.33 -19.62 -2.57
C MET A 1 4.50 -19.34 -1.09
N ASP A 2 5.65 -18.81 -0.68
CA ASP A 2 5.91 -18.37 0.69
C ASP A 2 6.37 -16.91 0.64
N LEU A 3 5.61 -16.03 1.31
CA LEU A 3 5.87 -14.59 1.37
C LEU A 3 6.70 -14.20 2.60
N THR A 4 6.96 -15.12 3.52
CA THR A 4 7.59 -14.77 4.79
C THR A 4 9.03 -14.30 4.62
N GLY A 5 9.43 -13.38 5.50
CA GLY A 5 10.76 -12.79 5.55
C GLY A 5 10.75 -11.27 5.34
N TYR A 6 11.93 -10.75 4.99
CA TYR A 6 12.17 -9.32 4.80
C TYR A 6 12.26 -8.99 3.31
N TRP A 7 11.60 -7.92 2.90
CA TRP A 7 11.50 -7.48 1.51
C TRP A 7 11.80 -6.00 1.44
N VAL A 8 12.70 -5.57 0.55
CA VAL A 8 13.03 -4.15 0.35
C VAL A 8 12.54 -3.68 -1.00
N ALA A 9 11.95 -2.48 -1.06
CA ALA A 9 11.49 -1.89 -2.32
C ALA A 9 12.63 -1.81 -3.34
N LEU A 10 12.40 -2.42 -4.50
CA LEU A 10 13.27 -2.34 -5.67
C LEU A 10 12.64 -1.34 -6.65
N VAL A 11 13.02 -0.08 -6.54
CA VAL A 11 12.42 1.01 -7.33
C VAL A 11 13.07 1.09 -8.72
N THR A 12 12.57 0.27 -9.66
CA THR A 12 12.99 0.26 -11.08
C THR A 12 12.03 1.01 -12.00
N GLU A 13 10.82 1.31 -11.53
CA GLU A 13 9.76 2.00 -12.27
C GLU A 13 9.33 3.28 -11.54
N ASP A 14 8.79 4.24 -12.29
CA ASP A 14 8.21 5.49 -11.75
C ASP A 14 9.11 6.18 -10.71
N TRP A 15 10.43 6.10 -10.89
CA TRP A 15 11.43 6.59 -9.93
C TRP A 15 11.15 8.02 -9.47
N ARG A 16 10.75 8.89 -10.40
CA ARG A 16 10.34 10.29 -10.15
C ARG A 16 9.25 10.42 -9.09
N PHE A 17 8.31 9.47 -9.02
CA PHE A 17 7.17 9.50 -8.10
C PHE A 17 7.37 8.63 -6.86
N ARG A 18 8.38 7.73 -6.88
CA ARG A 18 8.67 6.78 -5.80
C ARG A 18 9.85 7.17 -4.91
N MET A 19 10.83 7.90 -5.44
CA MET A 19 12.02 8.37 -4.70
C MET A 19 11.98 9.86 -4.36
N ILE A 20 11.11 10.62 -5.03
CA ILE A 20 10.91 12.04 -4.76
C ILE A 20 9.43 12.23 -4.47
N THR A 21 9.10 12.86 -3.35
CA THR A 21 7.72 13.28 -3.05
C THR A 21 7.21 14.12 -4.22
N PRO A 22 6.17 13.66 -4.96
CA PRO A 22 5.68 14.39 -6.11
C PRO A 22 5.26 15.80 -5.73
N ARG A 23 5.50 16.77 -6.61
CA ARG A 23 5.01 18.13 -6.35
C ARG A 23 3.48 18.13 -6.34
N LYS A 24 2.90 18.99 -5.53
CA LYS A 24 1.49 19.38 -5.64
C LYS A 24 1.20 19.83 -7.08
N GLY A 25 0.06 19.44 -7.64
CA GLY A 25 -0.29 19.63 -9.05
C GLY A 25 0.27 18.58 -10.02
N ASP A 26 1.22 17.71 -9.63
CA ASP A 26 1.76 16.64 -10.48
C ASP A 26 0.98 15.32 -10.29
N TYR A 27 -0.19 15.23 -10.93
CA TYR A 27 -1.12 14.09 -10.80
C TYR A 27 -1.13 13.16 -12.02
N ARG A 28 -0.10 13.22 -12.86
CA ARG A 28 -0.05 12.44 -14.10
C ARG A 28 -0.24 10.95 -13.84
N SER A 29 -1.01 10.32 -14.72
CA SER A 29 -1.35 8.89 -14.68
C SER A 29 -2.23 8.46 -13.50
N VAL A 30 -2.84 9.39 -12.76
CA VAL A 30 -3.95 9.07 -11.85
C VAL A 30 -5.27 9.48 -12.52
N PRO A 31 -6.20 8.54 -12.73
CA PRO A 31 -7.49 8.84 -13.35
C PRO A 31 -8.45 9.50 -12.36
N MET A 32 -8.21 10.77 -12.03
CA MET A 32 -8.94 11.51 -11.00
C MET A 32 -10.26 12.11 -11.51
N THR A 33 -11.28 12.13 -10.65
CA THR A 33 -12.46 12.99 -10.85
C THR A 33 -12.10 14.48 -10.65
N GLU A 34 -12.97 15.39 -11.09
CA GLU A 34 -12.79 16.83 -10.83
C GLU A 34 -12.81 17.14 -9.32
N GLN A 35 -13.65 16.43 -8.55
CA GLN A 35 -13.71 16.56 -7.10
C GLN A 35 -12.37 16.17 -6.45
N ALA A 36 -11.78 15.04 -6.85
CA ALA A 36 -10.48 14.61 -6.36
C ALA A 36 -9.38 15.63 -6.67
N ARG A 37 -9.41 16.22 -7.86
CA ARG A 37 -8.45 17.26 -8.27
C ARG A 37 -8.53 18.48 -7.37
N LYS A 38 -9.74 18.98 -7.07
CA LYS A 38 -9.94 20.11 -6.15
C LYS A 38 -9.36 19.84 -4.75
N ILE A 39 -9.56 18.64 -4.22
CA ILE A 39 -9.00 18.23 -2.92
C ILE A 39 -7.47 18.20 -2.97
N ALA A 40 -6.90 17.59 -3.99
CA ALA A 40 -5.45 17.51 -4.15
C ALA A 40 -4.81 18.89 -4.33
N ASP A 41 -5.44 19.78 -5.09
CA ASP A 41 -5.02 21.18 -5.27
C ASP A 41 -5.19 22.02 -4.00
N ALA A 42 -6.04 21.60 -3.06
CA ALA A 42 -6.19 22.23 -1.75
C ALA A 42 -5.29 21.62 -0.67
N TRP A 43 -4.63 20.48 -0.94
CA TRP A 43 -3.86 19.75 0.06
C TRP A 43 -2.76 20.60 0.73
N ASP A 44 -2.71 20.52 2.06
CA ASP A 44 -1.70 21.13 2.91
C ASP A 44 -1.15 20.08 3.89
N PRO A 45 0.12 19.64 3.73
CA PRO A 45 0.72 18.65 4.62
C PRO A 45 0.88 19.15 6.06
N ALA A 46 1.04 20.47 6.28
CA ALA A 46 1.18 21.02 7.63
C ALA A 46 -0.15 20.95 8.40
N ALA A 47 -1.27 21.19 7.71
CA ALA A 47 -2.61 21.03 8.29
C ALA A 47 -2.90 19.56 8.64
N ASP A 48 -2.45 18.61 7.81
CA ASP A 48 -2.57 17.18 8.12
C ASP A 48 -1.74 16.82 9.37
N GLU A 49 -0.49 17.26 9.47
CA GLU A 49 0.36 17.07 10.67
C GLU A 49 -0.30 17.65 11.93
N ALA A 50 -0.78 18.90 11.87
CA ALA A 50 -1.45 19.56 12.99
C ALA A 50 -2.73 18.83 13.43
N SER A 51 -3.38 18.11 12.52
CA SER A 51 -4.61 17.36 12.77
C SER A 51 -4.37 15.88 13.09
N GLY A 52 -3.13 15.44 13.26
CA GLY A 52 -2.81 14.03 13.53
C GLY A 52 -3.02 13.09 12.34
N ASN A 53 -3.05 13.63 11.11
CA ASN A 53 -3.33 12.93 9.85
C ASN A 53 -2.07 12.60 9.05
N GLN A 54 -0.88 12.61 9.66
CA GLN A 54 0.39 12.31 9.00
C GLN A 54 0.44 10.93 8.31
N CYS A 55 -0.41 9.98 8.72
CA CYS A 55 -0.47 8.65 8.14
C CYS A 55 -1.37 8.52 6.89
N LYS A 56 -2.03 9.58 6.41
CA LYS A 56 -2.98 9.46 5.27
C LYS A 56 -2.37 8.85 4.01
N ALA A 57 -1.10 9.11 3.73
CA ALA A 57 -0.40 8.53 2.59
C ALA A 57 0.11 7.10 2.81
N TYR A 58 -0.01 6.57 4.04
CA TYR A 58 0.50 5.26 4.43
C TYR A 58 -0.61 4.21 4.52
N GLY A 59 -1.85 4.54 4.13
CA GLY A 59 -2.95 3.57 4.15
C GLY A 59 -2.79 2.45 3.11
N ALA A 60 -3.62 1.40 3.26
CA ALA A 60 -3.48 0.17 2.49
C ALA A 60 -3.48 0.36 0.96
N ALA A 61 -4.23 1.34 0.45
CA ALA A 61 -4.29 1.63 -0.99
C ALA A 61 -2.97 2.19 -1.57
N ALA A 62 -2.01 2.61 -0.74
CA ALA A 62 -0.78 3.27 -1.17
C ALA A 62 0.50 2.68 -0.58
N ILE A 63 0.43 2.00 0.58
CA ILE A 63 1.62 1.60 1.35
C ILE A 63 2.59 0.72 0.55
N MET A 64 2.09 -0.19 -0.28
CA MET A 64 2.93 -1.06 -1.12
C MET A 64 3.65 -0.31 -2.24
N ARG A 65 3.29 0.96 -2.50
CA ARG A 65 4.00 1.81 -3.46
C ARG A 65 5.09 2.65 -2.81
N MET A 66 5.20 2.66 -1.48
CA MET A 66 6.27 3.39 -0.78
C MET A 66 7.64 2.73 -0.96
N PRO A 67 8.74 3.50 -0.90
CA PRO A 67 10.09 2.96 -0.86
C PRO A 67 10.41 2.41 0.54
N ALA A 68 9.66 1.40 0.98
CA ALA A 68 9.73 0.80 2.31
C ALA A 68 10.40 -0.58 2.27
N ARG A 69 10.76 -1.07 3.46
CA ARG A 69 10.88 -2.50 3.72
C ARG A 69 9.59 -3.04 4.32
N PHE A 70 9.35 -4.31 4.03
CA PHE A 70 8.25 -5.08 4.59
C PHE A 70 8.77 -6.31 5.30
N HIS A 71 8.22 -6.56 6.48
CA HIS A 71 8.42 -7.80 7.22
C HIS A 71 7.11 -8.57 7.22
N ILE A 72 7.15 -9.78 6.66
CA ILE A 72 5.96 -10.64 6.52
C ILE A 72 6.15 -11.88 7.38
N THR A 73 5.21 -12.13 8.29
CA THR A 73 5.22 -13.27 9.21
C THR A 73 3.83 -13.86 9.36
N TRP A 74 3.74 -15.14 9.72
CA TRP A 74 2.49 -15.72 10.21
C TRP A 74 2.28 -15.28 11.66
N GLN A 75 1.15 -14.63 11.93
CA GLN A 75 0.71 -14.34 13.29
C GLN A 75 0.05 -15.57 13.93
N ASP A 76 -0.67 -16.33 13.11
CA ASP A 76 -1.35 -17.59 13.44
C ASP A 76 -1.58 -18.38 12.14
N ASP A 77 -2.24 -19.55 12.21
CA ASP A 77 -2.47 -20.45 11.08
C ASP A 77 -3.30 -19.86 9.92
N LYS A 78 -3.99 -18.73 10.13
CA LYS A 78 -4.91 -18.13 9.17
C LYS A 78 -4.70 -16.63 8.96
N THR A 79 -3.64 -16.07 9.54
CA THR A 79 -3.38 -14.62 9.48
C THR A 79 -1.91 -14.36 9.19
N LEU A 80 -1.65 -13.75 8.03
CA LEU A 80 -0.34 -13.15 7.74
C LEU A 80 -0.32 -11.72 8.27
N ARG A 81 0.76 -11.34 8.93
CA ARG A 81 1.08 -9.98 9.37
C ARG A 81 2.11 -9.39 8.43
N VAL A 82 1.81 -8.20 7.93
CA VAL A 82 2.68 -7.39 7.06
C VAL A 82 2.99 -6.09 7.77
N GLU A 83 4.26 -5.87 8.09
CA GLU A 83 4.73 -4.67 8.78
C GLU A 83 5.56 -3.84 7.81
N SER A 84 5.44 -2.52 7.85
CA SER A 84 6.31 -1.60 7.12
C SER A 84 7.28 -0.89 8.06
N ASP A 85 8.53 -0.71 7.65
CA ASP A 85 9.49 0.12 8.40
C ASP A 85 9.12 1.60 8.26
N PHE A 86 8.82 2.02 7.02
CA PHE A 86 8.40 3.37 6.69
C PHE A 86 6.91 3.55 7.02
N GLY A 87 6.64 4.46 7.94
CA GLY A 87 5.30 4.73 8.47
C GLY A 87 4.85 3.77 9.57
N MET A 88 5.64 2.76 9.93
CA MET A 88 5.34 1.80 11.01
C MET A 88 3.92 1.23 10.94
N GLN A 89 3.46 0.87 9.74
CA GLN A 89 2.11 0.33 9.56
C GLN A 89 2.11 -1.18 9.78
N THR A 90 1.00 -1.71 10.27
CA THR A 90 0.76 -3.15 10.39
C THR A 90 -0.55 -3.50 9.73
N ARG A 91 -0.50 -4.44 8.79
CA ARG A 91 -1.67 -4.94 8.05
C ARG A 91 -1.79 -6.44 8.24
N LEU A 92 -3.02 -6.89 8.49
CA LEU A 92 -3.33 -8.31 8.68
C LEU A 92 -4.09 -8.84 7.48
N PHE A 93 -3.61 -9.95 6.92
CA PHE A 93 -4.19 -10.66 5.79
C PHE A 93 -4.87 -11.91 6.32
N HIS A 94 -6.20 -11.90 6.31
CA HIS A 94 -7.02 -12.98 6.86
C HIS A 94 -7.40 -13.97 5.77
N PHE A 95 -7.05 -15.25 5.97
CA PHE A 95 -7.38 -16.35 5.05
C PHE A 95 -8.72 -17.02 5.37
N ASP A 96 -9.36 -16.65 6.48
CA ASP A 96 -10.70 -17.11 6.80
C ASP A 96 -11.75 -16.35 5.97
N SER A 97 -12.47 -17.06 5.10
CA SER A 97 -13.48 -16.46 4.22
C SER A 97 -14.66 -15.85 5.00
N THR A 98 -14.92 -16.35 6.22
CA THR A 98 -15.98 -15.87 7.11
C THR A 98 -15.58 -14.63 7.89
N ALA A 99 -14.29 -14.32 7.98
CA ALA A 99 -13.83 -13.11 8.64
C ALA A 99 -14.44 -11.89 7.94
N ALA A 100 -15.03 -10.99 8.71
CA ALA A 100 -15.66 -9.78 8.22
C ALA A 100 -15.15 -8.58 8.99
N SER A 101 -15.18 -7.42 8.34
CA SER A 101 -14.89 -6.17 9.03
C SER A 101 -16.08 -5.82 9.93
N SER A 102 -15.88 -5.79 11.24
CA SER A 102 -16.89 -5.37 12.22
C SER A 102 -16.44 -4.18 13.07
N GLY A 103 -15.34 -3.53 12.69
CA GLY A 103 -14.68 -2.49 13.47
C GLY A 103 -14.66 -1.13 12.79
N GLU A 104 -14.21 -0.12 13.54
CA GLU A 104 -13.93 1.20 12.99
C GLU A 104 -12.95 1.13 11.81
N ARG A 105 -13.11 2.06 10.87
CA ARG A 105 -12.18 2.19 9.74
C ARG A 105 -10.76 2.44 10.24
N ALA A 106 -9.81 1.71 9.66
CA ALA A 106 -8.38 1.83 9.97
C ALA A 106 -7.58 2.23 8.72
N TRP A 107 -6.36 2.74 8.90
CA TRP A 107 -5.48 3.08 7.77
C TRP A 107 -5.19 1.87 6.88
N GLN A 108 -4.98 0.70 7.50
CA GLN A 108 -4.73 -0.55 6.79
C GLN A 108 -6.00 -1.34 6.44
N GLY A 109 -7.18 -0.81 6.79
CA GLY A 109 -8.47 -1.43 6.54
C GLY A 109 -8.59 -2.87 7.06
N PHE A 110 -9.43 -3.64 6.40
CA PHE A 110 -9.62 -5.07 6.62
C PHE A 110 -9.30 -5.84 5.34
N SER A 111 -8.33 -6.76 5.41
CA SER A 111 -7.80 -7.46 4.22
C SER A 111 -8.20 -8.93 4.23
N LYS A 112 -8.95 -9.37 3.22
CA LYS A 112 -9.21 -10.79 2.94
C LYS A 112 -8.19 -11.31 1.94
N ALA A 113 -7.59 -12.45 2.25
CA ALA A 113 -6.51 -13.04 1.49
C ALA A 113 -6.92 -14.42 0.95
N GLU A 114 -6.66 -14.68 -0.32
CA GLU A 114 -7.01 -15.94 -0.99
C GLU A 114 -5.88 -16.37 -1.93
N TRP A 115 -5.44 -17.62 -1.76
CA TRP A 115 -4.47 -18.22 -2.68
C TRP A 115 -5.13 -18.54 -4.02
N GLN A 116 -4.64 -17.92 -5.09
CA GLN A 116 -5.08 -18.19 -6.45
C GLN A 116 -4.15 -19.20 -7.13
N LYS A 117 -4.73 -20.08 -7.96
CA LYS A 117 -3.97 -21.05 -8.74
C LYS A 117 -3.77 -20.55 -10.17
N PRO A 118 -2.54 -20.65 -10.73
CA PRO A 118 -1.29 -21.07 -10.07
C PRO A 118 -0.52 -19.89 -9.43
N GLY A 119 -0.23 -20.00 -8.12
CA GLY A 119 0.95 -19.37 -7.52
C GLY A 119 0.85 -17.91 -7.05
N SER A 120 -0.33 -17.28 -7.11
CA SER A 120 -0.52 -15.89 -6.69
C SER A 120 -1.31 -15.79 -5.38
N LEU A 121 -1.09 -14.75 -4.58
CA LEU A 121 -1.96 -14.40 -3.46
C LEU A 121 -2.76 -13.16 -3.83
N LYS A 122 -4.09 -13.28 -3.84
CA LYS A 122 -5.00 -12.14 -3.99
C LYS A 122 -5.38 -11.62 -2.60
N VAL A 123 -5.28 -10.32 -2.41
CA VAL A 123 -5.71 -9.65 -1.18
C VAL A 123 -6.68 -8.52 -1.53
N VAL A 124 -7.88 -8.56 -0.97
CA VAL A 124 -8.89 -7.49 -1.15
C VAL A 124 -9.07 -6.76 0.16
N THR A 125 -8.92 -5.44 0.13
CA THR A 125 -8.97 -4.58 1.31
C THR A 125 -10.04 -3.53 1.20
N THR A 126 -10.84 -3.45 2.26
CA THR A 126 -11.98 -2.54 2.42
C THR A 126 -11.95 -1.94 3.83
N ASN A 127 -12.97 -1.16 4.20
CA ASN A 127 -13.05 -0.50 5.50
C ASN A 127 -11.81 0.38 5.83
N MET A 128 -11.25 1.01 4.80
CA MET A 128 -10.10 1.91 4.93
C MET A 128 -10.56 3.31 5.38
N ARG A 129 -9.73 4.01 6.15
CA ARG A 129 -9.90 5.46 6.35
C ARG A 129 -9.59 6.20 5.03
N PRO A 130 -10.27 7.32 4.71
CA PRO A 130 -9.86 8.17 3.58
C PRO A 130 -8.41 8.59 3.70
N GLY A 131 -7.64 8.45 2.63
CA GLY A 131 -6.20 8.73 2.62
C GLY A 131 -5.74 9.22 1.27
N TYR A 132 -4.44 9.05 0.99
CA TYR A 132 -3.83 9.50 -0.27
C TYR A 132 -3.18 8.35 -1.04
N LEU A 133 -3.40 8.33 -2.36
CA LEU A 133 -2.73 7.43 -3.31
C LEU A 133 -1.29 7.85 -3.60
N ARG A 134 -0.96 9.12 -3.33
CA ARG A 134 0.38 9.70 -3.48
C ARG A 134 0.58 10.76 -2.39
N LYS A 135 1.83 10.94 -1.93
CA LYS A 135 2.25 12.02 -1.00
C LYS A 135 2.21 13.42 -1.67
N ASN A 136 1.15 13.74 -2.40
CA ASN A 136 0.88 15.04 -2.98
C ASN A 136 -0.61 15.41 -2.94
N GLY A 137 -1.36 14.75 -2.04
CA GLY A 137 -2.77 15.05 -1.77
C GLY A 137 -3.78 14.34 -2.65
N VAL A 138 -3.37 13.49 -3.59
CA VAL A 138 -4.29 12.71 -4.44
C VAL A 138 -5.12 11.77 -3.55
N PRO A 139 -6.43 12.00 -3.39
CA PRO A 139 -7.21 11.29 -2.39
C PRO A 139 -7.73 9.93 -2.88
N TYR A 140 -7.99 9.05 -1.92
CA TYR A 140 -8.99 8.00 -2.04
C TYR A 140 -9.98 8.12 -0.87
N SER A 141 -11.23 7.73 -1.11
CA SER A 141 -12.36 7.87 -0.20
C SER A 141 -12.45 6.69 0.76
N GLN A 142 -13.37 6.79 1.72
CA GLN A 142 -13.70 5.68 2.62
C GLN A 142 -14.39 4.50 1.93
N ASP A 143 -14.91 4.73 0.72
CA ASP A 143 -15.61 3.74 -0.10
C ASP A 143 -14.66 3.07 -1.12
N ALA A 144 -13.38 3.45 -1.08
CA ALA A 144 -12.36 2.83 -1.89
C ALA A 144 -12.13 1.36 -1.48
N SER A 145 -11.77 0.55 -2.46
CA SER A 145 -11.26 -0.81 -2.25
C SER A 145 -9.90 -0.97 -2.93
N ALA A 146 -9.02 -1.74 -2.31
CA ALA A 146 -7.71 -2.09 -2.88
C ALA A 146 -7.64 -3.59 -3.09
N THR A 147 -7.48 -4.01 -4.35
CA THR A 147 -7.21 -5.40 -4.71
C THR A 147 -5.74 -5.52 -5.09
N GLU A 148 -5.02 -6.40 -4.41
CA GLU A 148 -3.61 -6.63 -4.62
C GLU A 148 -3.34 -8.08 -5.01
N TYR A 149 -2.43 -8.26 -5.96
CA TYR A 149 -1.93 -9.58 -6.38
C TYR A 149 -0.44 -9.64 -6.05
N PHE A 150 -0.05 -10.64 -5.28
CA PHE A 150 1.31 -10.87 -4.84
C PHE A 150 1.85 -12.12 -5.54
N ASP A 151 2.99 -11.96 -6.18
CA ASP A 151 3.65 -13.03 -6.93
C ASP A 151 5.14 -13.07 -6.59
N VAL A 152 5.68 -14.25 -6.31
CA VAL A 152 7.11 -14.44 -6.05
C VAL A 152 7.77 -15.09 -7.25
N ALA A 153 8.84 -14.48 -7.73
CA ALA A 153 9.63 -14.98 -8.85
C ALA A 153 11.14 -15.02 -8.51
N PRO A 154 11.93 -15.90 -9.15
CA PRO A 154 13.38 -15.87 -9.04
C PRO A 154 13.95 -14.63 -9.74
N MET A 155 15.05 -14.08 -9.21
CA MET A 155 15.80 -13.00 -9.86
C MET A 155 16.97 -13.52 -10.67
N PRO A 156 17.34 -12.85 -11.79
CA PRO A 156 18.64 -13.04 -12.42
C PRO A 156 19.77 -12.77 -11.42
N GLY A 157 20.71 -13.71 -11.28
CA GLY A 157 21.80 -13.61 -10.30
C GLY A 157 21.48 -14.16 -8.90
N GLY A 158 20.31 -14.78 -8.73
CA GLY A 158 19.90 -15.44 -7.48
C GLY A 158 19.05 -14.55 -6.57
N GLY A 159 18.37 -15.18 -5.63
CA GLY A 159 17.38 -14.54 -4.77
C GLY A 159 15.98 -14.49 -5.39
N GLN A 160 15.08 -13.77 -4.71
CA GLN A 160 13.67 -13.69 -5.06
C GLN A 160 13.22 -12.24 -5.16
N VAL A 161 12.29 -11.99 -6.08
CA VAL A 161 11.54 -10.75 -6.20
C VAL A 161 10.07 -11.04 -5.88
N LEU A 162 9.47 -10.16 -5.08
CA LEU A 162 8.04 -10.08 -4.86
C LEU A 162 7.50 -8.98 -5.77
N LEU A 163 6.57 -9.34 -6.65
CA LEU A 163 5.82 -8.43 -7.49
C LEU A 163 4.46 -8.21 -6.85
N VAL A 164 4.06 -6.96 -6.71
CA VAL A 164 2.75 -6.57 -6.19
C VAL A 164 2.06 -5.72 -7.24
N THR A 165 0.91 -6.17 -7.73
CA THR A 165 0.01 -5.34 -8.54
C THR A 165 -1.11 -4.84 -7.66
N THR A 166 -1.23 -3.53 -7.48
CA THR A 166 -2.31 -2.88 -6.72
C THR A 166 -3.31 -2.26 -7.68
N VAL A 167 -4.58 -2.60 -7.51
CA VAL A 167 -5.73 -2.03 -8.21
C VAL A 167 -6.58 -1.32 -7.17
N VAL A 168 -6.75 0.00 -7.32
CA VAL A 168 -7.62 0.78 -6.44
C VAL A 168 -8.86 1.22 -7.21
N ASP A 169 -10.01 0.84 -6.68
CA ASP A 169 -11.33 1.28 -7.12
C ASP A 169 -11.88 2.28 -6.12
N ASP A 170 -12.33 3.44 -6.59
CA ASP A 170 -12.96 4.46 -5.76
C ASP A 170 -13.99 5.24 -6.60
N PRO A 171 -15.30 5.01 -6.40
CA PRO A 171 -16.34 5.63 -7.21
C PRO A 171 -16.43 7.15 -7.02
N GLN A 172 -15.84 7.70 -5.96
CA GLN A 172 -15.91 9.13 -5.65
C GLN A 172 -14.75 9.90 -6.28
N TYR A 173 -13.53 9.37 -6.18
CA TYR A 173 -12.32 10.10 -6.55
C TYR A 173 -11.61 9.59 -7.80
N LEU A 174 -11.99 8.43 -8.33
CA LEU A 174 -11.42 7.86 -9.55
C LEU A 174 -12.47 7.68 -10.64
N VAL A 175 -12.13 8.01 -11.90
CA VAL A 175 -13.02 7.80 -13.06
C VAL A 175 -12.90 6.39 -13.65
N GLN A 176 -11.83 5.68 -13.31
CA GLN A 176 -11.56 4.28 -13.64
C GLN A 176 -10.56 3.73 -12.60
N PRO A 177 -10.36 2.40 -12.51
CA PRO A 177 -9.42 1.83 -11.55
C PRO A 177 -8.01 2.42 -11.70
N PHE A 178 -7.36 2.75 -10.58
CA PHE A 178 -5.95 3.15 -10.56
C PHE A 178 -5.09 1.91 -10.34
N ILE A 179 -4.27 1.56 -11.34
CA ILE A 179 -3.51 0.32 -11.36
C ILE A 179 -2.01 0.65 -11.36
N VAL A 180 -1.28 0.02 -10.46
CA VAL A 180 0.17 0.20 -10.29
C VAL A 180 0.86 -1.09 -9.92
N SER A 181 2.07 -1.29 -10.43
CA SER A 181 3.00 -2.32 -9.98
C SER A 181 3.96 -1.79 -8.91
N SER A 182 4.55 -2.71 -8.14
CA SER A 182 5.67 -2.49 -7.24
C SER A 182 6.48 -3.78 -7.09
N GLN A 183 7.81 -3.64 -7.00
CA GLN A 183 8.72 -4.77 -6.88
C GLN A 183 9.52 -4.67 -5.60
N PHE A 184 9.79 -5.82 -4.98
CA PHE A 184 10.58 -5.92 -3.76
C PHE A 184 11.57 -7.05 -3.84
N LYS A 185 12.81 -6.81 -3.44
CA LYS A 185 13.85 -7.84 -3.35
C LYS A 185 13.83 -8.48 -1.96
N LYS A 186 13.94 -9.81 -1.88
CA LYS A 186 14.09 -10.51 -0.61
C LYS A 186 15.45 -10.19 0.02
N GLU A 187 15.46 -9.85 1.31
CA GLU A 187 16.66 -9.70 2.13
C GLU A 187 16.92 -10.97 2.96
N ALA A 188 18.16 -11.15 3.41
CA ALA A 188 18.55 -12.34 4.17
C ALA A 188 17.92 -12.35 5.57
N ASP A 189 17.83 -11.18 6.20
CA ASP A 189 17.34 -10.97 7.56
C ASP A 189 16.91 -9.50 7.76
N GLY A 190 16.57 -9.15 9.00
CA GLY A 190 16.15 -7.80 9.41
C GLY A 190 17.28 -6.84 9.79
N SER A 191 18.55 -7.15 9.48
CA SER A 191 19.70 -6.31 9.89
C SER A 191 19.66 -4.87 9.35
N LYS A 192 18.84 -4.61 8.31
CA LYS A 192 18.63 -3.29 7.70
C LYS A 192 17.27 -2.68 8.00
N TRP A 193 16.50 -3.27 8.92
CA TRP A 193 15.22 -2.75 9.34
C TRP A 193 15.41 -1.42 10.07
N ASP A 194 14.75 -0.36 9.60
CA ASP A 194 14.93 1.00 10.10
C ASP A 194 13.56 1.71 10.25
N PRO A 195 12.82 1.45 11.34
CA PRO A 195 11.46 1.96 11.50
C PRO A 195 11.43 3.49 11.62
N THR A 196 10.56 4.11 10.84
CA THR A 196 10.33 5.56 10.87
C THR A 196 8.84 5.86 10.93
N PRO A 197 8.40 6.82 11.77
CA PRO A 197 6.99 7.15 11.91
C PRO A 197 6.41 7.78 10.64
N CYS A 198 5.08 7.85 10.56
CA CYS A 198 4.41 8.54 9.46
C CYS A 198 4.79 10.03 9.40
N THR A 199 4.92 10.56 8.18
CA THR A 199 5.09 11.99 7.90
C THR A 199 4.13 12.45 6.81
N ALA A 200 3.52 13.63 6.94
CA ALA A 200 2.69 14.16 5.85
C ALA A 200 3.53 14.64 4.65
N ARG A 201 4.83 14.83 4.88
CA ARG A 201 5.83 15.29 3.89
C ARG A 201 6.59 14.13 3.24
#